data_AF-A0A9D6JDR8-F1
#
_entry.id   AF-A0A9D6JDR8-F1
#
_cell.length_a   1.000
_cell.length_b   1.000
_cell.length_c   1.000
_cell.angle_alpha   90.00
_cell.angle_beta   90.00
_cell.angle_gamma   90.00
#
_symmetry.space_group_name_H-M   'P 1'
#
loop_
_entity.id
_entity.type
_entity.pdbx_description
1 polymer ?
#
loop_
_entity_poly.entity_id
_entity_poly.type
_entity_poly.pdbx_seq_one_letter_code
_entity_poly.pdbx_strand_id
1 'polypeptide(L)' 'MLELETLGPLTHVEPGGMVEHVESWFLWKGVPVPSADDDVEGTILPKVRQVLS' A
#
# COMPACT_ATOMS: atom_id res chain seq x y z
N MET A 1 16.92 7.21 3.44
CA MET A 1 15.95 6.16 3.08
C MET A 1 15.32 6.61 1.78
N LEU A 2 15.38 5.77 0.74
CA LEU A 2 14.85 6.07 -0.58
C LEU A 2 13.61 5.18 -0.76
N GLU A 3 12.45 5.79 -0.84
CA GLU A 3 11.22 5.11 -1.21
C GLU A 3 11.10 5.17 -2.74
N LEU A 4 10.96 4.01 -3.39
CA LEU A 4 10.79 3.91 -4.83
C LEU A 4 9.46 3.21 -5.11
N GLU A 5 8.49 3.99 -5.59
CA GLU A 5 7.19 3.47 -5.99
C GLU A 5 7.14 3.23 -7.50
N THR A 6 6.43 2.18 -7.89
CA THR A 6 6.05 1.98 -9.29
C THR A 6 4.98 2.98 -9.67
N LEU A 7 5.00 3.48 -10.91
CA LEU A 7 3.91 4.31 -11.39
C LEU A 7 2.62 3.49 -11.37
N GLY A 8 1.57 4.05 -10.76
CA GLY A 8 0.21 3.53 -10.88
C GLY A 8 -0.27 3.55 -12.33
N PRO A 9 -1.48 3.03 -12.61
CA PRO A 9 -2.04 3.00 -13.95
C PRO A 9 -2.05 4.40 -14.59
N LEU A 10 -1.44 4.52 -15.77
CA LEU A 10 -1.44 5.78 -16.51
C LEU A 10 -2.81 6.01 -17.14
N THR A 11 -3.37 7.20 -16.95
CA THR A 11 -4.61 7.62 -17.59
C THR A 11 -4.46 8.99 -18.23
N HIS A 12 -5.21 9.23 -19.30
CA HIS A 12 -5.32 10.57 -19.87
C HIS A 12 -6.25 11.43 -19.02
N VAL A 13 -5.91 12.71 -18.86
CA VAL A 13 -6.70 13.69 -18.13
C VAL A 13 -6.96 14.87 -19.05
N GLU A 14 -8.22 15.09 -19.39
CA GLU A 14 -8.65 16.19 -20.25
C GLU A 14 -8.48 17.56 -19.55
N PRO A 15 -8.45 18.68 -20.30
CA PRO A 15 -8.40 20.01 -19.71
C PRO A 15 -9.53 20.25 -18.70
N GLY A 16 -9.17 20.66 -17.48
CA GLY A 16 -10.11 20.84 -16.36
C GLY A 16 -10.45 19.55 -15.60
N GLY A 17 -9.92 18.40 -16.02
CA GLY A 17 -10.00 17.14 -15.30
C GLY A 17 -9.03 17.07 -14.11
N MET A 18 -9.30 16.13 -13.21
CA MET A 18 -8.48 15.86 -12.03
C MET A 18 -8.49 14.36 -11.72
N VAL A 19 -7.39 13.87 -11.15
CA VAL A 19 -7.26 12.53 -10.58
C VAL A 19 -6.66 12.65 -9.18
N GLU A 20 -7.01 11.73 -8.29
CA GLU A 20 -6.48 11.65 -6.94
C GLU A 20 -5.87 10.28 -6.69
N HIS A 21 -4.77 10.24 -5.94
CA HIS A 21 -4.23 9.02 -5.36
C HIS A 21 -4.55 9.04 -3.86
N VAL A 22 -5.33 8.07 -3.39
CA VAL A 22 -5.78 7.99 -1.99
C VAL A 22 -5.15 6.77 -1.34
N GLU A 23 -4.45 7.00 -0.24
CA GLU A 23 -3.77 5.97 0.54
C GLU A 23 -4.39 5.84 1.93
N SER A 24 -4.49 4.61 2.42
CA SER A 24 -4.94 4.32 3.78
C SER A 24 -3.77 3.76 4.58
N TRP A 25 -3.32 4.53 5.57
CA TRP A 25 -2.17 4.19 6.39
C TRP A 25 -2.60 3.61 7.73
N PHE A 26 -2.02 2.47 8.09
CA PHE A 26 -2.31 1.77 9.33
C PHE A 26 -1.01 1.41 10.05
N LEU A 27 -0.99 1.57 11.37
CA LEU A 27 0.17 1.27 12.20
C LEU A 27 -0.19 0.19 13.22
N TRP A 28 0.54 -0.93 13.17
CA TRP A 28 0.39 -2.02 14.12
C TRP A 28 1.63 -2.19 14.99
N LYS A 29 1.41 -2.46 16.27
CA LYS A 29 2.49 -2.81 17.21
C LYS A 29 2.86 -4.28 17.09
N GLY A 30 4.15 -4.58 17.22
CA GLY A 30 4.66 -5.96 17.31
C GLY A 30 4.63 -6.73 15.98
N VAL A 31 4.68 -6.02 14.85
CA VAL A 31 4.91 -6.65 13.55
C VAL A 31 6.41 -6.91 13.40
N PRO A 32 6.84 -8.17 13.21
CA PRO A 32 8.25 -8.47 12.96
C PRO A 32 8.71 -7.88 11.62
N VAL A 33 10.01 -7.58 11.49
CA VAL A 33 10.58 -7.12 10.22
C VAL A 33 10.58 -8.29 9.24
N PRO A 34 9.90 -8.20 8.08
CA PRO A 34 9.87 -9.29 7.10
C PRO A 34 11.23 -9.44 6.41
N SER A 35 11.59 -10.68 6.10
CA SER A 35 12.82 -11.06 5.39
C SER A 35 12.55 -11.68 4.02
N ALA A 36 11.34 -12.21 3.82
CA ALA A 36 10.85 -12.77 2.57
C ALA A 36 9.33 -12.51 2.43
N ASP A 37 8.79 -12.77 1.24
CA ASP A 37 7.37 -12.53 0.93
C ASP A 37 6.43 -13.36 1.82
N ASP A 38 6.80 -14.60 2.15
CA ASP A 38 6.04 -15.48 3.04
C ASP A 38 5.82 -14.84 4.44
N ASP A 39 6.76 -14.03 4.93
CA ASP A 39 6.61 -13.30 6.20
C ASP A 39 5.51 -12.24 6.09
N VAL A 40 5.42 -11.56 4.94
CA VAL A 40 4.40 -10.55 4.65
C VAL A 40 3.02 -11.20 4.57
N GLU A 41 2.92 -12.32 3.84
CA GLU A 41 1.67 -13.06 3.70
C GLU A 41 1.15 -13.61 5.02
N GLY A 42 2.05 -14.12 5.87
CA GLY A 42 1.69 -14.71 7.16
C GLY A 42 1.40 -13.69 8.26
N THR A 43 2.04 -12.51 8.25
CA THR A 43 2.02 -11.59 9.41
C THR A 43 1.41 -10.21 9.15
N ILE A 44 1.55 -9.69 7.93
CA ILE A 44 1.11 -8.33 7.57
C ILE A 44 -0.25 -8.36 6.84
N LEU A 45 -0.39 -9.16 5.77
CA LEU A 45 -1.62 -9.22 4.97
C LEU A 45 -2.88 -9.55 5.79
N PRO A 46 -2.86 -10.46 6.79
CA PRO A 46 -4.06 -10.74 7.59
C PRO A 46 -4.56 -9.51 8.37
N LYS A 47 -3.64 -8.65 8.84
CA LYS A 47 -3.99 -7.41 9.57
C LYS A 47 -4.60 -6.37 8.64
N VAL A 48 -4.04 -6.23 7.43
CA VAL A 48 -4.55 -5.32 6.40
C VAL A 48 -5.96 -5.72 5.97
N ARG A 49 -6.21 -7.02 5.76
CA ARG A 49 -7.55 -7.53 5.38
C ARG A 49 -8.62 -7.29 6.44
N GLN A 50 -8.26 -7.16 7.73
CA GLN A 50 -9.21 -6.87 8.81
C GLN A 50 -9.68 -5.41 8.81
N VAL A 51 -8.89 -4.48 8.26
CA VAL A 51 -9.21 -3.05 8.28
C VAL A 51 -9.72 -2.52 6.93
N LEU A 52 -9.50 -3.28 5.86
CA LEU A 52 -9.98 -2.98 4.50
C LEU A 52 -11.29 -3.72 4.13
N SER A 53 -11.93 -4.42 5.07
CA SER A 53 -13.20 -5.13 4.87
C SER A 53 -14.41 -4.22 4.98
#